data_AF-A0AAU2RUL4-F1
#
_entry.id   AF-A0AAU2RUL4-F1
#
_cell.length_a   1.000
_cell.length_b   1.000
_cell.length_c   1.000
_cell.angle_alpha   90.00
_cell.angle_beta   90.00
_cell.angle_gamma   90.00
#
_symmetry.space_group_name_H-M   'P 1'
#
loop_
_entity.id
_entity.type
_entity.pdbx_description
1 polymer ?
#
loop_
_entity_poly.entity_id
_entity_poly.type
_entity_poly.pdbx_seq_one_letter_code
_entity_poly.pdbx_strand_id
1 'polypeptide(L)'
;MSVNIHLYLDITNLASAEEADAVGVTVEEVFKDHGIESWMYVGVFHDPPKVLTSSEHGAIIISGFAKWSEQFESDVTKAIRATAPEARIDLEWGYPDEG
;
A
#
# COMPACT_ATOMS: atom_id res chain seq x y z
N MET A 1 19.23 12.49 3.28
CA MET A 1 19.33 11.19 3.96
C MET A 1 18.25 10.30 3.38
N SER A 2 18.64 9.10 2.95
CA SER A 2 17.72 8.10 2.41
C SER A 2 17.59 7.00 3.46
N VAL A 3 16.38 6.47 3.63
CA VAL A 3 16.09 5.42 4.61
C VAL A 3 15.66 4.17 3.87
N ASN A 4 16.01 3.01 4.43
CA ASN A 4 15.49 1.72 4.03
C ASN A 4 14.24 1.48 4.85
N ILE A 5 13.09 1.32 4.21
CA ILE A 5 11.84 1.06 4.92
C ILE A 5 11.04 -0.04 4.25
N HIS A 6 10.39 -0.86 5.07
CA HIS A 6 9.38 -1.79 4.65
C HIS A 6 8.01 -1.13 4.73
N LEU A 7 7.22 -1.30 3.67
CA LEU A 7 5.83 -0.89 3.63
C LEU A 7 4.99 -2.15 3.80
N TYR A 8 4.05 -2.11 4.74
CA TYR A 8 2.99 -3.10 4.85
C TYR A 8 1.65 -2.36 4.82
N LEU A 9 0.76 -2.78 3.92
CA LEU A 9 -0.56 -2.20 3.78
C LEU A 9 -1.58 -3.32 3.64
N ASP A 10 -2.49 -3.41 4.61
CA ASP A 10 -3.58 -4.36 4.67
C ASP A 10 -4.91 -3.60 4.52
N ILE A 11 -5.67 -4.00 3.51
CA ILE A 11 -6.95 -3.40 3.17
C ILE A 11 -8.02 -4.47 3.34
N THR A 12 -8.89 -4.26 4.32
CA THR A 12 -9.96 -5.19 4.71
C THR A 12 -11.31 -4.50 4.68
N ASN A 13 -12.37 -5.23 5.04
CA ASN A 13 -13.75 -4.74 5.02
C ASN A 13 -14.21 -4.29 3.61
N LEU A 14 -13.79 -5.04 2.59
CA LEU A 14 -14.22 -4.82 1.22
C LEU A 14 -15.58 -5.49 0.99
N ALA A 15 -16.45 -4.84 0.22
CA ALA A 15 -17.82 -5.27 0.03
C ALA A 15 -17.92 -6.54 -0.84
N SER A 16 -16.99 -6.77 -1.75
CA SER A 16 -17.02 -7.85 -2.72
C SER A 16 -15.64 -8.15 -3.33
N ALA A 17 -15.50 -9.32 -3.97
CA ALA A 17 -14.30 -9.69 -4.71
C ALA A 17 -13.96 -8.68 -5.84
N GLU A 18 -14.98 -8.19 -6.54
CA GLU A 18 -14.81 -7.16 -7.58
C GLU A 18 -14.25 -5.85 -7.01
N GLU A 19 -14.64 -5.49 -5.79
CA GLU A 19 -14.10 -4.33 -5.09
C GLU A 19 -12.65 -4.59 -4.68
N ALA A 20 -12.28 -5.80 -4.28
CA ALA A 20 -10.90 -6.18 -4.00
C ALA A 20 -10.01 -6.11 -5.24
N ASP A 21 -10.46 -6.61 -6.39
CA ASP A 21 -9.77 -6.45 -7.68
C ASP A 21 -9.58 -4.96 -8.02
N ALA A 22 -10.65 -4.15 -7.91
CA ALA A 22 -10.59 -2.73 -8.21
C ALA A 22 -9.63 -1.96 -7.27
N VAL A 23 -9.65 -2.29 -5.97
CA VAL A 23 -8.72 -1.73 -4.97
C VAL A 23 -7.29 -2.15 -5.28
N GLY A 24 -7.06 -3.42 -5.65
CA GLY A 24 -5.75 -3.91 -6.05
C GLY A 24 -5.16 -3.11 -7.20
N VAL A 25 -5.93 -2.93 -8.28
CA VAL A 25 -5.52 -2.11 -9.43
C VAL A 25 -5.27 -0.66 -9.02
N THR A 26 -6.15 -0.08 -8.20
CA THR A 26 -6.00 1.30 -7.71
C THR A 26 -4.69 1.47 -6.93
N VAL A 27 -4.35 0.51 -6.08
CA VAL A 27 -3.12 0.55 -5.27
C VAL A 27 -1.87 0.38 -6.15
N GLU A 28 -1.91 -0.50 -7.14
CA GLU A 28 -0.82 -0.61 -8.13
C GLU A 28 -0.59 0.70 -8.89
N GLU A 29 -1.65 1.42 -9.26
CA GLU A 29 -1.53 2.74 -9.91
C GLU A 29 -0.88 3.78 -8.99
N VAL A 30 -1.24 3.80 -7.71
CA VAL A 30 -0.59 4.69 -6.71
C VAL A 30 0.90 4.34 -6.58
N PHE A 31 1.24 3.06 -6.48
CA PHE A 31 2.64 2.64 -6.43
C PHE A 31 3.42 3.09 -7.67
N LYS A 32 2.80 3.02 -8.84
CA LYS A 32 3.39 3.48 -10.09
C LYS A 32 3.59 5.00 -10.15
N ASP A 33 2.65 5.78 -9.63
CA ASP A 33 2.78 7.24 -9.55
C ASP A 33 3.93 7.66 -8.62
N HIS A 34 4.07 6.95 -7.50
CA HIS A 34 5.18 7.13 -6.56
C HIS A 34 6.49 6.46 -7.03
N GLY A 35 6.45 5.71 -8.13
CA GLY A 35 7.60 5.01 -8.72
C GLY A 35 8.16 3.89 -7.86
N ILE A 36 7.33 3.27 -7.01
CA ILE A 36 7.73 2.19 -6.10
C ILE A 36 7.17 0.81 -6.48
N GLU A 37 6.43 0.70 -7.58
CA GLU A 37 5.76 -0.53 -8.00
C GLU A 37 6.72 -1.72 -8.14
N SER A 38 7.95 -1.45 -8.56
CA SER A 38 8.99 -2.48 -8.73
C SER A 38 9.47 -3.11 -7.41
N TRP A 39 9.21 -2.47 -6.26
CA TRP A 39 9.55 -2.98 -4.93
C TRP A 39 8.34 -3.51 -4.15
N MET A 40 7.13 -3.27 -4.66
CA MET A 40 5.89 -3.62 -3.99
C MET A 40 5.31 -4.90 -4.57
N TYR A 41 4.80 -5.75 -3.69
CA TYR A 41 3.94 -6.87 -4.05
C TYR A 41 2.49 -6.53 -3.72
N VAL A 42 1.56 -6.87 -4.63
CA VAL A 42 0.11 -6.70 -4.43
C VAL A 42 -0.57 -8.06 -4.51
N GLY A 43 -1.15 -8.49 -3.39
CA GLY A 43 -1.95 -9.70 -3.29
C GLY A 43 -3.42 -9.35 -3.10
N VAL A 44 -4.26 -9.71 -4.07
CA VAL A 44 -5.72 -9.58 -4.01
C VAL A 44 -6.32 -10.93 -3.59
N PHE A 45 -7.16 -10.91 -2.56
CA PHE A 45 -7.86 -12.08 -2.05
C PHE A 45 -9.37 -11.85 -2.14
N HIS A 46 -10.12 -12.89 -2.49
CA HIS A 46 -11.56 -12.80 -2.75
C HIS A 46 -12.43 -13.46 -1.67
N ASP A 47 -11.86 -14.30 -0.80
CA ASP A 47 -12.58 -14.99 0.27
C ASP A 47 -11.70 -15.12 1.53
N PRO A 48 -11.88 -14.26 2.55
CA PRO A 48 -12.64 -13.00 2.52
C PRO A 48 -12.00 -11.95 1.57
N PRO A 49 -12.78 -10.99 1.03
CA PRO A 49 -12.27 -9.96 0.14
C PRO A 49 -11.33 -9.01 0.90
N LYS A 50 -10.06 -9.00 0.48
CA LYS A 50 -9.01 -8.14 1.06
C LYS A 50 -7.88 -7.92 0.06
N VAL A 51 -7.13 -6.85 0.25
CA VAL A 51 -5.91 -6.57 -0.51
C VAL A 51 -4.76 -6.40 0.47
N LEU A 52 -3.68 -7.13 0.24
CA LEU A 52 -2.48 -7.07 1.06
C LEU A 52 -1.32 -6.67 0.17
N THR A 53 -0.58 -5.66 0.60
CA THR A 53 0.60 -5.19 -0.11
C THR A 53 1.78 -5.10 0.81
N SER A 54 2.94 -5.52 0.33
CA SER A 54 4.16 -5.53 1.11
C SER A 54 5.39 -5.32 0.25
N SER A 55 6.44 -4.73 0.82
CA SER A 55 7.75 -4.63 0.15
C SER A 55 8.65 -5.83 0.51
N GLU A 56 8.10 -7.05 0.41
CA GLU A 56 8.73 -8.30 0.88
C GLU A 56 10.06 -8.62 0.16
N HIS A 57 10.25 -8.09 -1.05
CA HIS A 57 11.43 -8.35 -1.87
C HIS A 57 12.62 -7.40 -1.62
N GLY A 58 12.44 -6.35 -0.82
CA GLY A 58 13.51 -5.41 -0.50
C GLY A 58 13.00 -4.12 0.13
N ALA A 59 13.85 -3.49 0.94
CA ALA A 59 13.53 -2.19 1.51
C ALA A 59 13.43 -1.12 0.41
N ILE A 60 12.42 -0.27 0.52
CA ILE A 60 12.23 0.85 -0.38
C ILE A 60 13.21 1.94 0.04
N ILE A 61 13.94 2.50 -0.93
CA ILE A 61 14.92 3.56 -0.68
C ILE A 61 14.26 4.90 -1.02
N ILE A 62 13.75 5.58 0.01
CA ILE A 62 13.09 6.88 -0.15
C ILE A 62 14.00 8.01 0.37
N SER A 63 14.17 9.05 -0.44
CA SER A 63 14.83 10.28 -0.02
C SER A 63 13.80 11.24 0.56
N GLY A 64 13.97 11.67 1.82
CA GLY A 64 13.00 12.57 2.47
C GLY A 64 11.72 11.86 2.90
N PHE A 65 11.85 10.64 3.41
CA PHE A 65 10.74 9.76 3.80
C PHE A 65 9.61 10.45 4.56
N ALA A 66 9.90 11.26 5.59
CA ALA A 66 8.86 11.92 6.38
C ALA A 66 7.82 12.69 5.54
N LYS A 67 8.26 13.47 4.55
CA LYS A 67 7.33 14.22 3.69
C LYS A 67 6.67 13.33 2.63
N TRP A 68 7.44 12.38 2.11
CA TRP A 68 6.96 11.48 1.07
C TRP A 68 5.92 10.49 1.62
N SER A 69 6.10 9.98 2.84
CA SER A 69 5.18 9.06 3.51
C SER A 69 3.85 9.74 3.79
N GLU A 70 3.85 10.98 4.31
CA GLU A 70 2.62 11.75 4.51
C GLU A 70 1.84 11.95 3.20
N GLN A 71 2.53 12.24 2.09
CA GLN A 71 1.90 12.38 0.78
C GLN A 71 1.36 11.03 0.28
N PHE A 72 2.17 9.99 0.36
CA PHE A 72 1.80 8.63 -0.05
C PHE A 72 0.59 8.12 0.73
N GLU A 73 0.58 8.25 2.06
CA GLU A 73 -0.52 7.86 2.93
C GLU A 73 -1.81 8.59 2.56
N SER A 74 -1.71 9.89 2.24
CA SER A 74 -2.85 10.68 1.78
C SER A 74 -3.37 10.22 0.41
N ASP A 75 -2.49 10.01 -0.57
CA ASP A 75 -2.87 9.60 -1.93
C ASP A 75 -3.47 8.20 -1.95
N VAL A 76 -2.83 7.22 -1.28
CA VAL A 76 -3.32 5.84 -1.21
C VAL A 76 -4.66 5.78 -0.48
N THR A 77 -4.81 6.52 0.64
CA THR A 77 -6.07 6.57 1.39
C THR A 77 -7.20 7.16 0.54
N LYS A 78 -6.92 8.24 -0.19
CA LYS A 78 -7.91 8.90 -1.03
C LYS A 78 -8.31 8.02 -2.22
N ALA A 79 -7.35 7.36 -2.85
CA ALA A 79 -7.59 6.47 -3.97
C ALA A 79 -8.41 5.25 -3.55
N ILE A 80 -8.02 4.57 -2.46
CA ILE A 80 -8.77 3.42 -1.93
C ILE A 80 -10.18 3.85 -1.53
N ARG A 81 -10.36 4.96 -0.80
CA ARG A 81 -11.71 5.42 -0.39
C ARG A 81 -12.60 5.86 -1.54
N ALA A 82 -12.02 6.25 -2.68
CA ALA A 82 -12.79 6.57 -3.88
C ALA A 82 -13.38 5.31 -4.52
N THR A 83 -12.64 4.20 -4.46
CA THR A 83 -13.07 2.89 -5.00
C THR A 83 -13.92 2.11 -3.99
N ALA A 84 -13.49 2.07 -2.73
CA ALA A 84 -14.06 1.32 -1.63
C ALA A 84 -14.19 2.22 -0.39
N PRO A 85 -15.30 2.97 -0.24
CA PRO A 85 -15.46 3.97 0.82
C PRO A 85 -15.55 3.35 2.22
N GLU A 86 -15.96 2.08 2.31
CA GLU A 86 -16.07 1.32 3.57
C GLU A 86 -14.80 0.52 3.89
N ALA A 87 -13.79 0.55 3.00
CA ALA A 87 -12.55 -0.17 3.20
C ALA A 87 -11.83 0.31 4.47
N ARG A 88 -11.37 -0.66 5.25
CA ARG A 88 -10.45 -0.43 6.36
C ARG A 88 -9.03 -0.51 5.83
N ILE A 89 -8.29 0.58 5.98
CA ILE A 89 -6.93 0.74 5.52
C ILE A 89 -6.03 0.71 6.74
N ASP A 90 -5.15 -0.28 6.82
CA ASP A 90 -4.15 -0.43 7.86
C ASP A 90 -2.77 -0.34 7.19
N LEU A 91 -2.07 0.76 7.43
CA LEU A 91 -0.78 1.06 6.80
C LEU A 91 0.27 1.15 7.88
N GLU A 92 1.30 0.33 7.76
CA GLU A 92 2.39 0.22 8.71
C GLU A 92 3.74 0.38 7.99
N TRP A 93 4.63 1.11 8.65
CA TRP A 93 6.00 1.35 8.21
C TRP A 93 6.96 0.59 9.12
N GLY A 94 7.76 -0.32 8.56
CA GLY A 94 8.74 -1.12 9.31
C GLY A 94 10.18 -0.73 8.97
N TYR A 95 11.02 -0.47 9.97
CA TYR A 95 12.45 -0.25 9.75
C TYR A 95 13.24 -1.57 9.88
N PRO A 96 14.10 -1.94 8.91
CA PRO A 96 14.88 -3.17 8.97
C PRO A 96 16.00 -3.17 10.03
N ASP A 97 16.25 -2.03 10.70
CA ASP A 97 17.37 -1.82 11.63
C ASP A 97 17.06 -2.09 13.12
N GLU A 98 15.87 -2.60 13.48
CA GLU A 98 15.57 -3.03 14.87
C GLU A 98 15.83 -4.54 15.10
N GLY A 99 16.97 -5.03 14.59
CA GLY A 99 17.48 -6.39 14.82
C GLY A 99 18.72 -6.44 15.69
#